data_AF-A0A7X0SP62-F1
#
_entry.id   AF-A0A7X0SP62-F1
#
_cell.length_a   1.000
_cell.length_b   1.000
_cell.length_c   1.000
_cell.angle_alpha   90.00
_cell.angle_beta   90.00
_cell.angle_gamma   90.00
#
_symmetry.space_group_name_H-M   'P 1'
#
loop_
_entity.id
_entity.type
_entity.pdbx_description
1 polymer ?
#
loop_
_entity_poly.entity_id
_entity_poly.type
_entity_poly.pdbx_seq_one_letter_code
_entity_poly.pdbx_strand_id
1 'polypeptide(L)'
;MPQLLLQPISGGGAKLEYAGQFDGQSRLSVRGGRMTGREEEADLMVLMGHNISRSKQTNKRTILRCLLRYGPISRQRIAEITSLTPATISNLISELIEENLILETGHLEEFRRRAGRKSVALAFHPQACNALAVHMNAREVHFGLAGINGTVRTLRRYEISFDSNQSAFIERLLAETDACIAELRKDSLSAIGVGLVGFVNFDTGTYLSREHLGWKEVPLAALLAERHGLPVYADNNIRTMALAEKMFGVGRTLTDFLLIYIGPGIGSGLVAGDRLYRGGSTGAGEFGHMTYHPEGPACYCGNRGCLERYASLTAIAAELQVSGVLDPLNLLKQGDRQAHEAVARAGRRIGTVLASYLNMFHVPKVIVAGPLAGESIPLLEEIRRELYDRSPLAKRERVEIVGSELGENIGLVGAAALALWNEIFEHRRSG
;
A
#
# COMPACT_ATOMS: atom_id res chain seq x y z
N MET A 1 -17.25 -33.52 -32.25
CA MET A 1 -17.73 -33.42 -33.64
C MET A 1 -18.88 -34.41 -33.80
N PRO A 2 -19.99 -34.11 -34.49
CA PRO A 2 -20.19 -33.14 -35.59
C PRO A 2 -21.34 -32.13 -35.27
N GLN A 3 -21.74 -31.12 -36.06
CA GLN A 3 -21.19 -30.37 -37.20
C GLN A 3 -21.99 -29.05 -37.21
N LEU A 4 -21.30 -27.92 -37.40
CA LEU A 4 -21.91 -26.64 -37.73
C LEU A 4 -22.61 -26.73 -39.09
N LEU A 5 -23.80 -26.14 -39.19
CA LEU A 5 -24.32 -25.57 -40.43
C LEU A 5 -24.75 -24.12 -40.15
N LEU A 6 -23.89 -23.19 -40.57
CA LEU A 6 -24.21 -21.79 -40.80
C LEU A 6 -24.95 -21.67 -42.14
N GLN A 7 -25.98 -20.81 -42.21
CA GLN A 7 -26.34 -19.86 -43.28
C GLN A 7 -27.79 -19.33 -43.04
N PRO A 8 -28.21 -18.20 -43.63
CA PRO A 8 -27.83 -16.82 -43.31
C PRO A 8 -29.04 -15.97 -42.84
N ILE A 9 -28.73 -14.75 -42.39
CA ILE A 9 -29.65 -13.74 -41.86
C ILE A 9 -30.53 -13.16 -42.97
N SER A 10 -31.84 -13.06 -42.74
CA SER A 10 -32.71 -12.09 -43.41
C SER A 10 -33.77 -11.55 -42.45
N GLY A 11 -33.95 -10.23 -42.48
CA GLY A 11 -34.61 -9.43 -41.46
C GLY A 11 -36.10 -9.66 -41.23
N GLY A 12 -36.56 -9.18 -40.08
CA GLY A 12 -37.97 -9.13 -39.74
C GLY A 12 -38.16 -9.04 -38.24
N GLY A 13 -38.23 -7.82 -37.70
CA GLY A 13 -38.45 -7.60 -36.28
C GLY A 13 -39.80 -8.17 -35.81
N ALA A 14 -39.77 -8.99 -34.77
CA ALA A 14 -40.95 -9.41 -34.03
C ALA A 14 -40.70 -9.16 -32.54
N LYS A 15 -41.50 -8.25 -31.97
CA LYS A 15 -41.66 -8.05 -30.53
C LYS A 15 -42.31 -9.31 -29.95
N LEU A 16 -41.67 -9.91 -28.95
CA LEU A 16 -42.31 -10.88 -28.07
C LEU A 16 -42.67 -10.19 -26.76
N GLU A 17 -43.97 -10.02 -26.54
CA GLU A 17 -44.56 -9.55 -25.29
C GLU A 17 -44.43 -10.65 -24.21
N TYR A 18 -43.91 -10.28 -23.05
CA TYR A 18 -43.90 -11.13 -21.86
C TYR A 18 -45.09 -10.74 -20.97
N ALA A 19 -46.06 -11.63 -20.83
CA ALA A 19 -47.17 -11.50 -19.90
C ALA A 19 -46.76 -12.09 -18.54
N GLY A 20 -46.59 -11.22 -17.55
CA GLY A 20 -46.42 -11.58 -16.14
C GLY A 20 -47.07 -10.52 -15.27
N GLN A 21 -48.14 -10.90 -14.57
CA GLN A 21 -48.97 -10.05 -13.73
C GLN A 21 -48.16 -9.39 -12.60
N PHE A 22 -48.15 -8.05 -12.56
CA PHE A 22 -47.69 -7.28 -11.41
C PHE A 22 -48.89 -6.94 -10.55
N ASP A 23 -48.90 -7.47 -9.32
CA ASP A 23 -49.86 -7.12 -8.28
C ASP A 23 -49.66 -5.65 -7.89
N GLY A 24 -50.73 -4.88 -7.99
CA GLY A 24 -50.71 -3.42 -7.98
C GLY A 24 -50.57 -2.84 -6.58
N GLN A 25 -49.42 -2.99 -5.93
CA GLN A 25 -49.03 -2.20 -4.75
C GLN A 25 -47.53 -2.33 -4.42
N SER A 26 -46.66 -1.77 -5.26
CA SER A 26 -45.32 -1.36 -4.81
C SER A 26 -44.81 -0.20 -5.66
N ARG A 27 -44.87 1.01 -5.10
CA ARG A 27 -44.13 2.16 -5.64
C ARG A 27 -42.63 1.87 -5.40
N LEU A 28 -41.92 1.48 -6.46
CA LEU A 28 -40.47 1.61 -6.52
C LEU A 28 -40.13 3.10 -6.44
N SER A 29 -39.93 3.60 -5.22
CA SER A 29 -39.28 4.88 -5.02
C SER A 29 -37.81 4.69 -5.35
N VAL A 30 -37.41 5.04 -6.58
CA VAL A 30 -36.01 5.40 -6.84
C VAL A 30 -35.76 6.67 -6.03
N ARG A 31 -35.35 6.51 -4.77
CA ARG A 31 -34.72 7.60 -4.04
C ARG A 31 -33.43 7.88 -4.81
N GLY A 32 -33.45 8.92 -5.64
CA GLY A 32 -32.24 9.55 -6.12
C GLY A 32 -31.41 9.91 -4.89
N GLY A 33 -30.38 9.11 -4.61
CA GLY A 33 -29.39 9.46 -3.62
C GLY A 33 -28.80 10.78 -4.07
N ARG A 34 -28.98 11.84 -3.26
CA ARG A 34 -28.14 13.03 -3.43
C ARG A 34 -26.71 12.55 -3.29
N MET A 35 -25.91 12.76 -4.32
CA MET A 35 -24.46 12.64 -4.17
C MET A 35 -24.07 13.52 -2.97
N THR A 36 -23.25 12.97 -2.09
CA THR A 36 -22.74 13.76 -0.98
C THR A 36 -21.87 14.88 -1.56
N GLY A 37 -21.79 16.05 -0.93
CA GLY A 37 -21.02 17.19 -1.47
C GLY A 37 -19.55 16.85 -1.79
N ARG A 38 -19.00 15.79 -1.18
CA ARG A 38 -17.66 15.24 -1.46
C ARG A 38 -17.57 14.40 -2.73
N GLU A 39 -18.61 13.67 -3.11
CA GLU A 39 -18.64 12.90 -4.37
C GLU A 39 -18.76 13.83 -5.58
N GLU A 40 -19.56 14.91 -5.46
CA GLU A 40 -19.58 16.00 -6.45
C GLU A 40 -18.22 16.71 -6.55
N GLU A 41 -17.54 16.97 -5.43
CA GLU A 41 -16.20 17.58 -5.42
C GLU A 41 -15.13 16.70 -6.08
N ALA A 42 -15.17 15.39 -5.84
CA ALA A 42 -14.24 14.44 -6.44
C ALA A 42 -14.41 14.36 -7.96
N ASP A 43 -15.65 14.36 -8.45
CA ASP A 43 -15.98 14.33 -9.89
C ASP A 43 -15.64 15.68 -10.57
N LEU A 44 -15.90 16.80 -9.87
CA LEU A 44 -15.47 18.13 -10.32
C LEU A 44 -13.94 18.25 -10.39
N MET A 45 -13.20 17.65 -9.45
CA MET A 45 -11.73 17.65 -9.46
C MET A 45 -11.13 16.98 -10.71
N VAL A 46 -11.80 15.97 -11.29
CA VAL A 46 -11.38 15.30 -12.52
C VAL A 46 -11.49 16.23 -13.74
N LEU A 47 -12.40 17.21 -13.71
CA LEU A 47 -12.70 18.11 -14.82
C LEU A 47 -12.10 19.52 -14.68
N MET A 48 -11.34 19.79 -13.60
CA MET A 48 -10.76 21.12 -13.38
C MET A 48 -9.54 21.40 -14.29
N GLY A 49 -9.55 22.55 -14.97
CA GLY A 49 -8.45 23.02 -15.82
C GLY A 49 -7.13 23.33 -15.09
N HIS A 50 -6.06 23.52 -15.88
CA HIS A 50 -4.74 23.90 -15.38
C HIS A 50 -4.59 25.43 -15.38
N ASN A 51 -4.48 26.04 -14.19
CA ASN A 51 -4.04 27.43 -14.05
C ASN A 51 -2.55 27.50 -13.66
N ILE A 52 -1.97 28.71 -13.62
CA ILE A 52 -0.54 28.92 -13.38
C ILE A 52 -0.11 28.37 -12.01
N SER A 53 -0.87 28.65 -10.94
CA SER A 53 -0.54 28.19 -9.58
C SER A 53 -0.60 26.67 -9.45
N ARG A 54 -1.61 26.02 -10.04
CA ARG A 54 -1.75 24.56 -10.04
C ARG A 54 -0.65 23.90 -10.87
N SER A 55 -0.31 24.46 -12.02
CA SER A 55 0.79 23.97 -12.86
C SER A 55 2.13 24.05 -12.12
N LYS A 56 2.35 25.15 -11.38
CA LYS A 56 3.54 25.33 -10.53
C LYS A 56 3.62 24.24 -9.45
N GLN A 57 2.52 24.00 -8.72
CA GLN A 57 2.49 22.98 -7.66
C GLN A 57 2.68 21.56 -8.21
N THR A 58 2.07 21.25 -9.35
CA THR A 58 2.28 19.98 -10.06
C THR A 58 3.75 19.80 -10.45
N ASN A 59 4.41 20.85 -10.94
CA ASN A 59 5.81 20.79 -11.30
C ASN A 59 6.72 20.62 -10.08
N LYS A 60 6.46 21.31 -8.95
CA LYS A 60 7.19 21.08 -7.68
C LYS A 60 7.10 19.62 -7.25
N ARG A 61 5.90 19.03 -7.27
CA ARG A 61 5.68 17.62 -6.90
C ARG A 61 6.39 16.66 -7.85
N THR A 62 6.43 16.99 -9.15
CA THR A 62 7.18 16.22 -10.14
C THR A 62 8.68 16.24 -9.84
N ILE A 63 9.25 17.39 -9.46
CA ILE A 63 10.65 17.51 -9.04
C ILE A 63 10.91 16.69 -7.77
N LEU A 64 10.06 16.81 -6.74
CA LEU A 64 10.20 16.06 -5.49
C LEU A 64 10.12 14.54 -5.72
N ARG A 65 9.21 14.07 -6.57
CA ARG A 65 9.12 12.64 -6.95
C ARG A 65 10.36 12.17 -7.73
N CYS A 66 10.91 13.03 -8.59
CA CYS A 66 12.17 12.75 -9.28
C CYS A 66 13.33 12.59 -8.28
N LEU A 67 13.42 13.49 -7.30
CA LEU A 67 14.39 13.40 -6.20
C LEU A 67 14.19 12.15 -5.35
N LEU A 68 12.94 11.77 -5.04
CA LEU A 68 12.64 10.56 -4.30
C LEU A 68 13.15 9.31 -5.05
N ARG A 69 12.98 9.28 -6.37
CA ARG A 69 13.32 8.12 -7.20
C ARG A 69 14.82 8.00 -7.53
N TYR A 70 15.49 9.13 -7.72
CA TYR A 70 16.83 9.19 -8.33
C TYR A 70 17.84 10.04 -7.56
N GLY A 71 17.45 10.65 -6.44
CA GLY A 71 18.33 11.48 -5.63
C GLY A 71 19.44 10.67 -4.92
N PRO A 72 20.58 11.31 -4.60
CA PRO A 72 20.96 12.69 -4.94
C PRO A 72 21.21 12.89 -6.44
N ILE A 73 20.75 14.02 -7.02
CA ILE A 73 20.76 14.22 -8.48
C ILE A 73 20.95 15.70 -8.87
N SER A 74 21.53 15.97 -10.06
CA SER A 74 21.77 17.35 -10.53
C SER A 74 20.51 18.00 -11.12
N ARG A 75 20.47 19.34 -11.12
CA ARG A 75 19.43 20.16 -11.79
C ARG A 75 19.25 19.77 -13.26
N GLN A 76 20.36 19.56 -13.96
CA GLN A 76 20.35 19.18 -15.37
C GLN A 76 19.61 17.86 -15.57
N ARG A 77 19.91 16.86 -14.73
CA ARG A 77 19.28 15.55 -14.86
C ARG A 77 17.80 15.58 -14.45
N ILE A 78 17.41 16.43 -13.49
CA ILE A 78 15.99 16.67 -13.19
C ILE A 78 15.28 17.28 -14.41
N ALA A 79 15.88 18.28 -15.08
CA ALA A 79 15.32 18.89 -16.28
C ALA A 79 15.12 17.85 -17.41
N GLU A 80 16.12 16.99 -17.64
CA GLU A 80 16.05 15.90 -18.63
C GLU A 80 14.91 14.91 -18.33
N ILE A 81 14.80 14.45 -17.08
CA ILE A 81 13.79 13.44 -16.69
C ILE A 81 12.38 14.03 -16.73
N THR A 82 12.22 15.28 -16.28
CA THR A 82 10.91 15.92 -16.14
C THR A 82 10.46 16.65 -17.42
N SER A 83 11.36 16.81 -18.39
CA SER A 83 11.14 17.61 -19.61
C SER A 83 10.75 19.07 -19.34
N LEU A 84 11.06 19.60 -18.15
CA LEU A 84 10.85 20.99 -17.79
C LEU A 84 12.03 21.85 -18.25
N THR A 85 11.77 23.11 -18.58
CA THR A 85 12.83 24.02 -19.03
C THR A 85 13.85 24.30 -17.90
N PRO A 86 15.13 24.54 -18.22
CA PRO A 86 16.14 24.87 -17.21
C PRO A 86 15.77 26.08 -16.33
N ALA A 87 15.12 27.09 -16.91
CA ALA A 87 14.64 28.26 -16.17
C ALA A 87 13.55 27.90 -15.15
N THR A 88 12.57 27.07 -15.55
CA THR A 88 11.53 26.55 -14.64
C THR A 88 12.15 25.74 -13.51
N ILE A 89 13.09 24.85 -13.83
CA ILE A 89 13.79 24.02 -12.83
C ILE A 89 14.55 24.88 -11.82
N SER A 90 15.34 25.86 -12.27
CA SER A 90 16.08 26.75 -11.37
C SER A 90 15.15 27.50 -10.42
N ASN A 91 14.07 28.09 -10.92
CA ASN A 91 13.12 28.84 -10.09
C ASN A 91 12.44 27.94 -9.05
N LEU A 92 11.94 26.77 -9.45
CA LEU A 92 11.24 25.87 -8.55
C LEU A 92 12.18 25.26 -7.49
N ILE A 93 13.44 24.99 -7.86
CA ILE A 93 14.43 24.46 -6.92
C ILE A 93 14.83 25.52 -5.88
N SER A 94 15.00 26.78 -6.28
CA SER A 94 15.25 27.86 -5.32
C SER A 94 14.13 27.95 -4.29
N GLU A 95 12.87 27.89 -4.72
CA GLU A 95 11.72 27.87 -3.79
C GLU A 95 11.71 26.64 -2.87
N LEU A 96 12.02 25.45 -3.38
CA LEU A 96 12.08 24.24 -2.55
C LEU A 96 13.24 24.27 -1.53
N ILE A 97 14.32 25.00 -1.82
CA ILE A 97 15.42 25.26 -0.88
C ILE A 97 14.98 26.28 0.18
N GLU A 98 14.30 27.36 -0.23
CA GLU A 98 13.73 28.36 0.69
C GLU A 98 12.69 27.74 1.63
N GLU A 99 11.93 26.76 1.16
CA GLU A 99 10.99 25.94 1.95
C GLU A 99 11.69 24.89 2.84
N ASN A 100 13.03 24.80 2.81
CA ASN A 100 13.85 23.80 3.51
C ASN A 100 13.47 22.33 3.20
N LEU A 101 12.87 22.07 2.03
CA LEU A 101 12.53 20.70 1.60
C LEU A 101 13.71 19.97 0.99
N ILE A 102 14.57 20.71 0.28
CA ILE A 102 15.75 20.17 -0.40
C ILE A 102 16.98 21.03 -0.11
N LEU A 103 18.17 20.46 -0.31
CA LEU A 103 19.44 21.15 -0.15
C LEU A 103 20.44 20.72 -1.22
N GLU A 104 21.48 21.52 -1.40
CA GLU A 104 22.62 21.21 -2.25
C GLU A 104 23.65 20.35 -1.49
N THR A 105 23.88 19.12 -1.95
CA THR A 105 24.82 18.13 -1.36
C THR A 105 26.12 18.05 -2.16
N GLY A 106 26.98 19.07 -2.05
CA GLY A 106 28.32 19.03 -2.67
C GLY A 106 28.28 18.76 -4.19
N HIS A 107 29.33 18.12 -4.72
CA HIS A 107 29.46 17.82 -6.15
C HIS A 107 29.26 16.33 -6.45
N LEU A 108 28.52 16.01 -7.52
CA LEU A 108 28.44 14.63 -8.03
C LEU A 108 29.71 14.30 -8.83
N GLU A 109 30.27 13.11 -8.63
CA GLU A 109 31.19 12.51 -9.60
C GLU A 109 30.35 11.95 -10.77
N GLU A 110 30.25 12.69 -11.87
CA GLU A 110 29.51 12.21 -13.04
C GLU A 110 30.29 11.11 -13.77
N PHE A 111 29.61 9.98 -14.03
CA PHE A 111 30.14 8.79 -14.72
C PHE A 111 30.52 9.01 -16.21
N ARG A 112 30.50 10.23 -16.72
CA ARG A 112 30.94 10.56 -18.09
C ARG A 112 31.95 11.68 -18.08
N ARG A 113 33.20 11.31 -18.39
CA ARG A 113 34.28 12.21 -18.79
C ARG A 113 33.85 13.06 -20.00
N ARG A 114 33.20 14.19 -19.75
CA ARG A 114 33.26 15.38 -20.60
C ARG A 114 33.68 16.53 -19.69
N ALA A 115 34.71 17.25 -20.10
CA ALA A 115 35.17 18.44 -19.42
C ALA A 115 33.98 19.42 -19.26
N GLY A 116 33.42 19.45 -18.06
CA GLY A 116 32.22 20.20 -17.72
C GLY A 116 32.23 20.54 -16.23
N ARG A 117 31.66 21.70 -15.89
CA ARG A 117 31.58 22.25 -14.52
C ARG A 117 30.98 21.19 -13.59
N LYS A 118 31.63 20.90 -12.45
CA LYS A 118 31.14 19.96 -11.43
C LYS A 118 29.67 20.27 -11.10
N SER A 119 28.76 19.34 -11.38
CA SER A 119 27.33 19.55 -11.13
C SER A 119 27.05 19.39 -9.63
N VAL A 120 26.25 20.31 -9.08
CA VAL A 120 25.86 20.29 -7.66
C VAL A 120 24.72 19.28 -7.48
N ALA A 121 24.88 18.37 -6.51
CA ALA A 121 23.86 17.38 -6.20
C ALA A 121 22.73 18.03 -5.41
N LEU A 122 21.48 17.62 -5.66
CA LEU A 122 20.33 17.98 -4.85
C LEU A 122 19.82 16.74 -4.13
N ALA A 123 19.49 16.90 -2.85
CA ALA A 123 18.89 15.88 -2.02
C ALA A 123 17.80 16.48 -1.13
N PHE A 124 16.96 15.64 -0.54
CA PHE A 124 16.06 16.09 0.51
C PHE A 124 16.84 16.60 1.72
N HIS A 125 16.33 17.65 2.34
CA HIS A 125 16.89 18.09 3.61
C HIS A 125 16.55 17.03 4.69
N PRO A 126 17.52 16.50 5.45
CA PRO A 126 17.28 15.39 6.39
C PRO A 126 16.22 15.67 7.45
N GLN A 127 16.05 16.94 7.80
CA GLN A 127 15.07 17.41 8.79
C GLN A 127 13.83 18.07 8.14
N ALA A 128 13.71 18.03 6.79
CA ALA A 128 12.60 18.68 6.08
C ALA A 128 11.24 18.22 6.61
N CYS A 129 11.10 16.91 6.77
CA CYS A 129 9.82 16.29 7.06
C CYS A 129 10.04 15.01 7.86
N ASN A 130 9.44 14.95 9.04
CA ASN A 130 9.29 13.72 9.78
C ASN A 130 7.82 13.42 10.02
N ALA A 131 7.47 12.15 10.06
CA ALA A 131 6.15 11.68 10.43
C ALA A 131 6.23 10.80 11.66
N LEU A 132 5.23 10.93 12.53
CA LEU A 132 4.95 9.93 13.54
C LEU A 132 4.21 8.78 12.87
N ALA A 133 4.84 7.61 12.83
CA ALA A 133 4.28 6.37 12.33
C ALA A 133 3.60 5.61 13.46
N VAL A 134 2.33 5.25 13.26
CA VAL A 134 1.57 4.32 14.09
C VAL A 134 1.25 3.10 13.25
N HIS A 135 1.84 1.96 13.59
CA HIS A 135 1.62 0.71 12.88
C HIS A 135 0.94 -0.31 13.80
N MET A 136 -0.31 -0.63 13.50
CA MET A 136 -1.04 -1.71 14.15
C MET A 136 -0.82 -3.01 13.35
N ASN A 137 -0.30 -4.02 14.03
CA ASN A 137 -0.31 -5.40 13.55
C ASN A 137 -1.40 -6.19 14.31
N ALA A 138 -1.44 -7.51 14.14
CA ALA A 138 -2.48 -8.35 14.72
C ALA A 138 -2.44 -8.47 16.25
N ARG A 139 -1.36 -8.08 16.93
CA ARG A 139 -1.19 -8.23 18.38
C ARG A 139 -0.55 -7.04 19.07
N GLU A 140 0.03 -6.11 18.33
CA GLU A 140 0.76 -4.99 18.88
C GLU A 140 0.49 -3.71 18.08
N VAL A 141 0.64 -2.58 18.74
CA VAL A 141 0.75 -1.27 18.11
C VAL A 141 2.18 -0.77 18.32
N HIS A 142 2.82 -0.40 17.23
CA HIS A 142 4.19 0.13 17.21
C HIS A 142 4.16 1.60 16.83
N PHE A 143 5.04 2.38 17.46
CA PHE A 143 5.22 3.80 17.21
C PHE A 143 6.67 4.07 16.79
N GLY A 144 6.85 4.91 15.79
CA GLY A 144 8.16 5.28 15.30
C GLY A 144 8.18 6.68 14.72
N LEU A 145 9.33 7.33 14.75
CA LEU A 145 9.60 8.52 13.94
C LEU A 145 10.22 8.06 12.62
N ALA A 146 9.71 8.53 11.48
CA ALA A 146 10.41 8.33 10.22
C ALA A 146 10.56 9.61 9.40
N GLY A 147 11.72 9.75 8.77
CA GLY A 147 12.04 10.87 7.88
C GLY A 147 11.81 10.55 6.41
N ILE A 148 11.97 11.57 5.56
CA ILE A 148 11.86 11.49 4.09
C ILE A 148 12.91 10.61 3.40
N ASN A 149 13.88 10.09 4.15
CA ASN A 149 14.88 9.12 3.67
C ASN A 149 14.49 7.67 3.99
N GLY A 150 13.32 7.42 4.58
CA GLY A 150 12.85 6.09 4.98
C GLY A 150 13.51 5.53 6.25
N THR A 151 14.40 6.29 6.91
CA THR A 151 14.97 5.86 8.19
C THR A 151 13.93 5.96 9.30
N VAL A 152 13.86 4.91 10.13
CA VAL A 152 12.89 4.81 11.23
C VAL A 152 13.64 4.71 12.56
N ARG A 153 13.20 5.51 13.54
CA ARG A 153 13.53 5.36 14.96
C ARG A 153 12.29 4.84 15.68
N THR A 154 12.31 3.57 16.08
CA THR A 154 11.25 3.00 16.93
C THR A 154 11.25 3.69 18.28
N LEU A 155 10.07 4.09 18.75
CA LEU A 155 9.88 4.80 20.00
C LEU A 155 9.26 3.87 21.05
N ARG A 156 8.12 3.27 20.69
CA ARG A 156 7.27 2.52 21.63
C ARG A 156 6.60 1.35 20.94
N ARG A 157 6.24 0.35 21.74
CA ARG A 157 5.32 -0.73 21.35
C ARG A 157 4.49 -1.15 22.55
N TYR A 158 3.26 -1.57 22.31
CA TYR A 158 2.44 -2.22 23.32
C TYR A 158 1.59 -3.34 22.71
N GLU A 159 1.25 -4.34 23.52
CA GLU A 159 0.38 -5.44 23.14
C GLU A 159 -1.10 -5.02 23.18
N ILE A 160 -1.85 -5.41 22.15
CA ILE A 160 -3.29 -5.21 22.05
C ILE A 160 -3.96 -6.29 22.90
N SER A 161 -4.67 -5.85 23.95
CA SER A 161 -5.62 -6.71 24.65
C SER A 161 -6.95 -6.71 23.88
N PHE A 162 -7.27 -7.82 23.22
CA PHE A 162 -8.56 -7.97 22.51
C PHE A 162 -9.76 -8.10 23.45
N ASP A 163 -9.51 -8.32 24.75
CA ASP A 163 -10.52 -8.25 25.81
C ASP A 163 -10.86 -6.80 26.18
N SER A 164 -10.07 -5.82 25.71
CA SER A 164 -10.36 -4.41 25.92
C SER A 164 -11.57 -3.97 25.08
N ASN A 165 -12.48 -3.22 25.71
CA ASN A 165 -13.54 -2.55 24.96
C ASN A 165 -12.94 -1.47 24.05
N GLN A 166 -13.66 -1.12 23.00
CA GLN A 166 -13.25 -0.16 21.98
C GLN A 166 -12.73 1.17 22.55
N SER A 167 -13.38 1.71 23.58
CA SER A 167 -12.98 2.98 24.20
C SER A 167 -11.61 2.88 24.87
N ALA A 168 -11.35 1.79 25.60
CA ALA A 168 -10.06 1.58 26.26
C ALA A 168 -8.91 1.47 25.24
N PHE A 169 -9.14 0.82 24.09
CA PHE A 169 -8.15 0.78 23.00
C PHE A 169 -7.85 2.18 22.45
N ILE A 170 -8.89 2.98 22.17
CA ILE A 170 -8.74 4.34 21.65
C ILE A 170 -8.01 5.23 22.67
N GLU A 171 -8.42 5.20 23.93
CA GLU A 171 -7.78 5.97 25.01
C GLU A 171 -6.29 5.61 25.14
N ARG A 172 -5.96 4.31 25.08
CA ARG A 172 -4.57 3.87 25.13
C ARG A 172 -3.77 4.36 23.92
N LEU A 173 -4.33 4.26 22.73
CA LEU A 173 -3.70 4.73 21.50
C LEU A 173 -3.41 6.23 21.55
N LEU A 174 -4.37 7.04 22.03
CA LEU A 174 -4.21 8.48 22.20
C LEU A 174 -3.13 8.81 23.24
N ALA A 175 -3.13 8.13 24.39
CA ALA A 175 -2.13 8.34 25.45
C ALA A 175 -0.71 7.98 25.00
N GLU A 176 -0.54 6.89 24.25
CA GLU A 176 0.76 6.51 23.69
C GLU A 176 1.23 7.46 22.59
N THR A 177 0.29 8.01 21.82
CA THR A 177 0.58 9.07 20.84
C THR A 177 1.02 10.36 21.54
N ASP A 178 0.35 10.78 22.62
CA ASP A 178 0.76 11.92 23.46
C ASP A 178 2.19 11.73 23.97
N ALA A 179 2.51 10.53 24.48
CA ALA A 179 3.83 10.20 25.01
C ALA A 179 4.92 10.25 23.93
N CYS A 180 4.63 9.75 22.72
CA CYS A 180 5.55 9.86 21.59
C CYS A 180 5.77 11.33 21.20
N ILE A 181 4.72 12.13 21.04
CA ILE A 181 4.86 13.54 20.66
C ILE A 181 5.64 14.34 21.73
N ALA A 182 5.44 14.04 23.01
CA ALA A 182 6.20 14.66 24.08
C ALA A 182 7.71 14.34 24.01
N GLU A 183 8.08 13.12 23.62
CA GLU A 183 9.46 12.70 23.39
C GLU A 183 10.08 13.37 22.16
N LEU A 184 9.26 13.63 21.14
CA LEU A 184 9.63 14.21 19.85
C LEU A 184 9.62 15.75 19.83
N ARG A 185 9.51 16.44 20.97
CA ARG A 185 9.39 17.92 21.03
C ARG A 185 10.47 18.71 20.28
N LYS A 186 11.64 18.13 20.05
CA LYS A 186 12.75 18.75 19.29
C LYS A 186 12.71 18.41 17.80
N ASP A 187 11.92 17.43 17.41
CA ASP A 187 11.76 16.96 16.05
C ASP A 187 10.60 17.72 15.38
N SER A 188 10.81 18.20 14.16
CA SER A 188 9.72 18.80 13.37
C SER A 188 8.84 17.69 12.80
N LEU A 189 7.58 17.62 13.24
CA LEU A 189 6.58 16.68 12.75
C LEU A 189 5.66 17.34 11.73
N SER A 190 5.56 16.75 10.55
CA SER A 190 4.69 17.22 9.47
C SER A 190 3.29 16.60 9.55
N ALA A 191 3.18 15.34 9.97
CA ALA A 191 1.92 14.60 10.04
C ALA A 191 2.05 13.30 10.86
N ILE A 192 0.91 12.67 11.15
CA ILE A 192 0.81 11.33 11.72
C ILE A 192 0.29 10.38 10.63
N GLY A 193 0.95 9.24 10.47
CA GLY A 193 0.53 8.19 9.56
C GLY A 193 0.14 6.94 10.34
N VAL A 194 -1.00 6.35 10.00
CA VAL A 194 -1.58 5.21 10.72
C VAL A 194 -1.82 4.05 9.76
N GLY A 195 -1.12 2.94 9.96
CA GLY A 195 -1.35 1.68 9.27
C GLY A 195 -2.16 0.72 10.15
N LEU A 196 -3.35 0.32 9.71
CA LEU A 196 -4.28 -0.49 10.51
C LEU A 196 -4.53 -1.87 9.87
N VAL A 197 -4.67 -2.91 10.70
CA VAL A 197 -5.25 -4.19 10.25
C VAL A 197 -6.78 -4.02 10.15
N GLY A 198 -7.36 -4.42 9.02
CA GLY A 198 -8.81 -4.39 8.79
C GLY A 198 -9.23 -3.32 7.77
N PHE A 199 -10.52 -3.03 7.76
CA PHE A 199 -11.12 -2.09 6.80
C PHE A 199 -10.98 -0.65 7.29
N VAL A 200 -10.51 0.21 6.40
CA VAL A 200 -10.32 1.64 6.67
C VAL A 200 -10.90 2.41 5.50
N ASN A 201 -11.79 3.36 5.80
CA ASN A 201 -12.13 4.40 4.84
C ASN A 201 -10.93 5.34 4.75
N PHE A 202 -10.14 5.21 3.68
CA PHE A 202 -8.89 5.94 3.53
C PHE A 202 -9.07 7.44 3.24
N ASP A 203 -10.26 7.87 2.79
CA ASP A 203 -10.54 9.28 2.54
C ASP A 203 -10.84 10.03 3.85
N THR A 204 -11.47 9.36 4.82
CA THR A 204 -11.77 9.96 6.13
C THR A 204 -10.80 9.53 7.24
N GLY A 205 -10.02 8.48 7.00
CA GLY A 205 -9.23 7.80 8.03
C GLY A 205 -10.09 7.15 9.12
N THR A 206 -11.32 6.77 8.78
CA THR A 206 -12.24 6.07 9.68
C THR A 206 -11.92 4.59 9.69
N TYR A 207 -11.65 4.04 10.87
CA TYR A 207 -11.57 2.60 11.07
C TYR A 207 -12.99 2.02 11.05
N LEU A 208 -13.25 1.12 10.12
CA LEU A 208 -14.60 0.57 9.92
C LEU A 208 -14.85 -0.58 10.89
N SER A 209 -16.14 -0.86 11.12
CA SER A 209 -16.58 -1.77 12.17
C SER A 209 -15.91 -3.14 12.09
N ARG A 210 -15.61 -3.71 13.26
CA ARG A 210 -15.31 -5.14 13.42
C ARG A 210 -16.44 -5.74 14.23
N GLU A 211 -17.51 -6.12 13.54
CA GLU A 211 -18.71 -6.68 14.18
C GLU A 211 -18.37 -7.89 15.07
N HIS A 212 -17.40 -8.71 14.66
CA HIS A 212 -16.94 -9.85 15.45
C HIS A 212 -16.22 -9.48 16.77
N LEU A 213 -15.80 -8.22 16.95
CA LEU A 213 -15.26 -7.66 18.20
C LEU A 213 -16.25 -6.72 18.91
N GLY A 214 -17.45 -6.49 18.34
CA GLY A 214 -18.42 -5.53 18.86
C GLY A 214 -18.00 -4.06 18.71
N TRP A 215 -16.99 -3.75 17.90
CA TRP A 215 -16.51 -2.37 17.70
C TRP A 215 -17.32 -1.67 16.61
N LYS A 216 -17.75 -0.43 16.90
CA LYS A 216 -18.37 0.49 15.93
C LYS A 216 -17.32 1.16 15.05
N GLU A 217 -17.75 1.94 14.06
CA GLU A 217 -16.84 2.79 13.29
C GLU A 217 -16.16 3.84 14.19
N VAL A 218 -14.87 4.09 13.97
CA VAL A 218 -14.08 5.07 14.73
C VAL A 218 -13.47 6.08 13.77
N PRO A 219 -13.76 7.39 13.91
CA PRO A 219 -13.12 8.44 13.12
C PRO A 219 -11.69 8.70 13.62
N LEU A 220 -10.83 7.69 13.53
CA LEU A 220 -9.54 7.65 14.22
C LEU A 220 -8.62 8.79 13.80
N ALA A 221 -8.53 9.06 12.49
CA ALA A 221 -7.72 10.18 12.00
C ALA A 221 -8.21 11.53 12.54
N ALA A 222 -9.53 11.76 12.60
CA ALA A 222 -10.09 12.99 13.14
C ALA A 222 -9.79 13.15 14.63
N LEU A 223 -9.92 12.08 15.43
CA LEU A 223 -9.63 12.09 16.87
C LEU A 223 -8.15 12.43 17.14
N LEU A 224 -7.23 11.82 16.39
CA LEU A 224 -5.80 12.11 16.51
C LEU A 224 -5.48 13.54 16.02
N ALA A 225 -6.10 13.99 14.93
CA ALA A 225 -5.88 15.33 14.38
C ALA A 225 -6.34 16.42 15.36
N GLU A 226 -7.54 16.28 15.93
CA GLU A 226 -8.09 17.20 16.93
C GLU A 226 -7.19 17.28 18.18
N ARG A 227 -6.71 16.12 18.65
CA ARG A 227 -5.87 16.05 19.85
C ARG A 227 -4.48 16.67 19.68
N HIS A 228 -3.89 16.54 18.49
CA HIS A 228 -2.48 16.88 18.27
C HIS A 228 -2.25 18.10 17.37
N GLY A 229 -3.29 18.62 16.70
CA GLY A 229 -3.16 19.73 15.77
C GLY A 229 -2.31 19.41 14.53
N LEU A 230 -2.18 18.13 14.19
CA LEU A 230 -1.40 17.63 13.05
C LEU A 230 -2.33 16.95 12.04
N PRO A 231 -2.02 17.01 10.73
CA PRO A 231 -2.67 16.17 9.74
C PRO A 231 -2.47 14.69 10.07
N VAL A 232 -3.54 13.89 9.93
CA VAL A 232 -3.51 12.46 10.19
C VAL A 232 -4.08 11.69 9.01
N TYR A 233 -3.34 10.69 8.56
CA TYR A 233 -3.73 9.81 7.46
C TYR A 233 -3.77 8.37 7.95
N ALA A 234 -4.87 7.67 7.68
CA ALA A 234 -5.02 6.27 8.05
C ALA A 234 -5.38 5.41 6.84
N ASP A 235 -4.77 4.23 6.75
CA ASP A 235 -5.02 3.26 5.70
C ASP A 235 -4.76 1.83 6.22
N ASN A 236 -5.09 0.83 5.41
CA ASN A 236 -4.70 -0.55 5.66
C ASN A 236 -3.17 -0.67 5.72
N ASN A 237 -2.68 -1.38 6.72
CA ASN A 237 -1.24 -1.49 7.00
C ASN A 237 -0.43 -2.13 5.85
N ILE A 238 -0.99 -3.06 5.07
CA ILE A 238 -0.26 -3.67 3.95
C ILE A 238 -0.23 -2.72 2.74
N ARG A 239 -1.30 -1.94 2.54
CA ARG A 239 -1.29 -0.85 1.55
C ARG A 239 -0.24 0.21 1.90
N THR A 240 -0.09 0.56 3.18
CA THR A 240 0.98 1.48 3.58
C THR A 240 2.38 0.88 3.36
N MET A 241 2.58 -0.43 3.55
CA MET A 241 3.83 -1.11 3.20
C MET A 241 4.15 -1.04 1.70
N ALA A 242 3.15 -1.20 0.82
CA ALA A 242 3.32 -1.02 -0.62
C ALA A 242 3.77 0.41 -0.97
N LEU A 243 3.25 1.40 -0.25
CA LEU A 243 3.70 2.78 -0.40
C LEU A 243 5.13 2.99 0.11
N ALA A 244 5.54 2.32 1.20
CA ALA A 244 6.93 2.32 1.63
C ALA A 244 7.88 1.75 0.57
N GLU A 245 7.53 0.63 -0.08
CA GLU A 245 8.31 0.10 -1.20
C GLU A 245 8.39 1.08 -2.36
N LYS A 246 7.30 1.80 -2.64
CA LYS A 246 7.27 2.82 -3.69
C LYS A 246 8.13 4.03 -3.36
N MET A 247 8.32 4.37 -2.09
CA MET A 247 9.10 5.54 -1.69
C MET A 247 10.57 5.20 -1.44
N PHE A 248 10.85 4.07 -0.79
CA PHE A 248 12.15 3.81 -0.17
C PHE A 248 12.75 2.43 -0.53
N GLY A 249 11.94 1.51 -1.04
CA GLY A 249 12.37 0.13 -1.29
C GLY A 249 12.67 -0.18 -2.76
N VAL A 250 12.59 -1.47 -3.10
CA VAL A 250 12.90 -1.98 -4.45
C VAL A 250 11.83 -1.58 -5.48
N GLY A 251 10.64 -1.19 -5.01
CA GLY A 251 9.55 -0.64 -5.82
C GLY A 251 9.75 0.83 -6.23
N ARG A 252 10.78 1.52 -5.72
CA ARG A 252 10.96 2.97 -5.86
C ARG A 252 10.94 3.46 -7.31
N THR A 253 11.58 2.70 -8.19
CA THR A 253 11.68 3.02 -9.61
C THR A 253 10.61 2.36 -10.50
N LEU A 254 9.66 1.64 -9.92
CA LEU A 254 8.63 0.91 -10.66
C LEU A 254 7.34 1.72 -10.73
N THR A 255 6.72 1.76 -11.91
CA THR A 255 5.41 2.38 -12.08
C THR A 255 4.29 1.47 -11.60
N ASP A 256 4.44 0.18 -11.82
CA ASP A 256 3.45 -0.84 -11.47
C ASP A 256 4.14 -1.99 -10.74
N PHE A 257 3.62 -2.40 -9.58
CA PHE A 257 4.05 -3.60 -8.86
C PHE A 257 2.99 -4.03 -7.85
N LEU A 258 3.05 -5.30 -7.45
CA LEU A 258 2.24 -5.84 -6.36
C LEU A 258 3.14 -6.10 -5.15
N LEU A 259 2.81 -5.54 -3.99
CA LEU A 259 3.36 -6.01 -2.73
C LEU A 259 2.44 -7.07 -2.13
N ILE A 260 2.99 -8.21 -1.72
CA ILE A 260 2.29 -9.25 -0.94
C ILE A 260 2.99 -9.35 0.42
N TYR A 261 2.25 -9.12 1.50
CA TYR A 261 2.73 -9.38 2.85
C TYR A 261 2.32 -10.78 3.30
N ILE A 262 3.28 -11.55 3.82
CA ILE A 262 3.07 -12.91 4.32
C ILE A 262 3.57 -12.97 5.76
N GLY A 263 2.62 -12.97 6.70
CA GLY A 263 2.86 -13.08 8.13
C GLY A 263 1.75 -13.92 8.78
N PRO A 264 1.27 -13.57 9.99
CA PRO A 264 0.13 -14.24 10.61
C PRO A 264 -1.10 -14.33 9.69
N GLY A 265 -1.28 -13.34 8.81
CA GLY A 265 -2.22 -13.35 7.70
C GLY A 265 -1.54 -13.05 6.37
N ILE A 266 -2.32 -12.94 5.30
CA ILE A 266 -1.86 -12.57 3.96
C ILE A 266 -2.69 -11.39 3.45
N GLY A 267 -2.01 -10.38 2.94
CA GLY A 267 -2.68 -9.31 2.18
C GLY A 267 -1.75 -8.70 1.16
N SER A 268 -2.25 -7.71 0.42
CA SER A 268 -1.49 -7.08 -0.65
C SER A 268 -1.78 -5.60 -0.81
N GLY A 269 -0.85 -4.90 -1.46
CA GLY A 269 -1.05 -3.55 -1.96
C GLY A 269 -0.59 -3.46 -3.41
N LEU A 270 -1.47 -3.00 -4.29
CA LEU A 270 -1.15 -2.79 -5.70
C LEU A 270 -0.72 -1.34 -5.89
N VAL A 271 0.45 -1.13 -6.48
CA VAL A 271 0.83 0.16 -7.06
C VAL A 271 0.61 0.06 -8.56
N ALA A 272 -0.17 0.99 -9.10
CA ALA A 272 -0.47 1.09 -10.51
C ALA A 272 -0.40 2.55 -10.96
N GLY A 273 0.31 2.84 -12.05
CA GLY A 273 0.49 4.20 -12.55
C GLY A 273 1.17 5.13 -11.54
N ASP A 274 2.21 4.66 -10.86
CA ASP A 274 2.95 5.40 -9.81
C ASP A 274 2.11 5.74 -8.55
N ARG A 275 0.92 5.15 -8.39
CA ARG A 275 0.01 5.42 -7.27
C ARG A 275 -0.46 4.14 -6.61
N LEU A 276 -0.69 4.22 -5.30
CA LEU A 276 -1.33 3.14 -4.57
C LEU A 276 -2.77 3.00 -5.04
N TYR A 277 -3.09 1.84 -5.62
CA TYR A 277 -4.43 1.50 -6.06
C TYR A 277 -5.29 1.09 -4.86
N ARG A 278 -6.37 1.84 -4.64
CA ARG A 278 -7.30 1.60 -3.53
C ARG A 278 -8.68 1.13 -3.98
N GLY A 279 -9.09 1.38 -5.23
CA GLY A 279 -10.47 1.10 -5.64
C GLY A 279 -11.48 1.93 -4.82
N GLY A 280 -12.64 1.33 -4.50
CA GLY A 280 -13.66 1.95 -3.65
C GLY A 280 -13.24 2.12 -2.18
N SER A 281 -14.11 2.71 -1.37
CA SER A 281 -13.78 3.25 -0.02
C SER A 281 -13.12 2.26 0.95
N THR A 282 -13.42 0.96 0.90
CA THR A 282 -12.85 -0.05 1.82
C THR A 282 -11.57 -0.73 1.32
N GLY A 283 -11.16 -0.49 0.07
CA GLY A 283 -9.85 -0.88 -0.44
C GLY A 283 -9.81 -2.17 -1.27
N ALA A 284 -9.10 -2.14 -2.40
CA ALA A 284 -8.56 -3.30 -3.09
C ALA A 284 -7.33 -3.85 -2.33
N GLY A 285 -6.99 -5.13 -2.55
CA GLY A 285 -5.79 -5.75 -1.97
C GLY A 285 -6.02 -6.96 -1.06
N GLU A 286 -7.25 -7.49 -1.02
CA GLU A 286 -7.65 -8.67 -0.23
C GLU A 286 -7.15 -10.01 -0.82
N PHE A 287 -5.87 -10.08 -1.22
CA PHE A 287 -5.25 -11.23 -1.88
C PHE A 287 -5.32 -12.52 -1.03
N GLY A 288 -5.15 -12.43 0.29
CA GLY A 288 -5.27 -13.57 1.19
C GLY A 288 -6.67 -14.18 1.25
N HIS A 289 -7.70 -13.41 0.87
CA HIS A 289 -9.10 -13.84 0.87
C HIS A 289 -9.60 -14.31 -0.51
N MET A 290 -8.73 -14.33 -1.52
CA MET A 290 -9.01 -15.03 -2.78
C MET A 290 -9.15 -16.53 -2.51
N THR A 291 -10.15 -17.15 -3.14
CA THR A 291 -10.42 -18.59 -2.97
C THR A 291 -9.33 -19.42 -3.65
N TYR A 292 -8.54 -20.12 -2.86
CA TYR A 292 -7.58 -21.13 -3.34
C TYR A 292 -8.26 -22.50 -3.53
N HIS A 293 -9.12 -22.89 -2.59
CA HIS A 293 -9.78 -24.19 -2.62
C HIS A 293 -11.27 -24.04 -2.25
N PRO A 294 -12.19 -24.00 -3.23
CA PRO A 294 -13.60 -23.67 -3.01
C PRO A 294 -14.30 -24.48 -1.91
N GLU A 295 -13.98 -25.76 -1.78
CA GLU A 295 -14.57 -26.65 -0.76
C GLU A 295 -13.81 -26.61 0.57
N GLY A 296 -12.91 -25.64 0.74
CA GLY A 296 -12.01 -25.52 1.89
C GLY A 296 -12.68 -25.16 3.21
N PRO A 297 -11.87 -24.94 4.27
CA PRO A 297 -12.39 -24.55 5.57
C PRO A 297 -13.00 -23.15 5.52
N ALA A 298 -13.86 -22.86 6.49
CA ALA A 298 -14.38 -21.52 6.71
C ALA A 298 -13.25 -20.54 7.04
N CYS A 299 -13.38 -19.31 6.56
CA CYS A 299 -12.51 -18.18 6.88
C CYS A 299 -13.27 -17.20 7.76
N TYR A 300 -12.55 -16.48 8.62
CA TYR A 300 -13.15 -15.45 9.47
C TYR A 300 -13.77 -14.29 8.67
N CYS A 301 -13.39 -14.12 7.40
CA CYS A 301 -13.98 -13.12 6.52
C CYS A 301 -15.40 -13.49 6.03
N GLY A 302 -15.92 -14.66 6.41
CA GLY A 302 -17.24 -15.18 5.99
C GLY A 302 -17.22 -16.05 4.74
N ASN A 303 -16.12 -16.07 3.98
CA ASN A 303 -15.94 -16.94 2.81
C ASN A 303 -15.38 -18.32 3.21
N ARG A 304 -15.22 -19.23 2.24
CA ARG A 304 -14.55 -20.53 2.40
C ARG A 304 -13.37 -20.66 1.45
N GLY A 305 -12.34 -21.38 1.89
CA GLY A 305 -11.25 -21.74 1.00
C GLY A 305 -10.25 -20.63 0.68
N CYS A 306 -10.26 -19.54 1.46
CA CYS A 306 -9.33 -18.41 1.31
C CYS A 306 -7.86 -18.87 1.38
N LEU A 307 -7.01 -18.34 0.50
CA LEU A 307 -5.57 -18.63 0.43
C LEU A 307 -4.87 -18.53 1.79
N GLU A 308 -5.22 -17.53 2.58
CA GLU A 308 -4.64 -17.29 3.90
C GLU A 308 -4.75 -18.50 4.83
N ARG A 309 -5.85 -19.28 4.72
CA ARG A 309 -6.07 -20.49 5.52
C ARG A 309 -5.08 -21.62 5.19
N TYR A 310 -4.31 -21.49 4.11
CA TYR A 310 -3.39 -22.50 3.62
C TYR A 310 -1.94 -22.03 3.52
N ALA A 311 -1.68 -20.73 3.44
CA ALA A 311 -0.34 -20.21 3.14
C ALA A 311 0.15 -19.11 4.09
N SER A 312 -0.67 -18.66 5.05
CA SER A 312 -0.20 -17.74 6.08
C SER A 312 0.77 -18.44 7.04
N LEU A 313 1.52 -17.65 7.79
CA LEU A 313 2.37 -18.17 8.87
C LEU A 313 1.53 -18.89 9.94
N THR A 314 0.29 -18.46 10.17
CA THR A 314 -0.67 -19.17 11.04
C THR A 314 -1.01 -20.55 10.48
N ALA A 315 -1.24 -20.66 9.16
CA ALA A 315 -1.50 -21.95 8.51
C ALA A 315 -0.28 -22.88 8.55
N ILE A 316 0.92 -22.33 8.36
CA ILE A 316 2.18 -23.09 8.46
C ILE A 316 2.40 -23.58 9.90
N ALA A 317 2.19 -22.72 10.90
CA ALA A 317 2.30 -23.11 12.31
C ALA A 317 1.33 -24.25 12.67
N ALA A 318 0.09 -24.18 12.19
CA ALA A 318 -0.89 -25.25 12.38
C ALA A 318 -0.48 -26.56 11.67
N GLU A 319 0.07 -26.47 10.45
CA GLU A 319 0.56 -27.64 9.70
C GLU A 319 1.73 -28.33 10.41
N LEU A 320 2.60 -27.57 11.06
CA LEU A 320 3.74 -28.04 11.85
C LEU A 320 3.37 -28.42 13.30
N GLN A 321 2.11 -28.23 13.71
CA GLN A 321 1.62 -28.51 15.07
C GLN A 321 2.39 -27.76 16.17
N VAL A 322 2.83 -26.53 15.89
CA VAL A 322 3.49 -25.65 16.86
C VAL A 322 2.52 -24.62 17.44
N SER A 323 2.75 -24.21 18.69
CA SER A 323 1.82 -23.32 19.41
C SER A 323 1.97 -21.85 19.03
N GLY A 324 3.21 -21.39 18.82
CA GLY A 324 3.50 -20.01 18.45
C GLY A 324 3.42 -19.78 16.94
N VAL A 325 2.71 -18.73 16.53
CA VAL A 325 2.64 -18.34 15.11
C VAL A 325 4.02 -18.05 14.54
N LEU A 326 4.97 -17.57 15.35
CA LEU A 326 6.35 -17.29 14.89
C LEU A 326 7.31 -18.48 15.02
N ASP A 327 6.90 -19.57 15.66
CA ASP A 327 7.74 -20.76 15.87
C ASP A 327 8.26 -21.39 14.57
N PRO A 328 7.51 -21.39 13.43
CA PRO A 328 8.05 -21.87 12.16
C PRO A 328 9.35 -21.16 11.75
N LEU A 329 9.53 -19.89 12.12
CA LEU A 329 10.76 -19.15 11.81
C LEU A 329 11.97 -19.70 12.55
N ASN A 330 11.79 -20.16 13.80
CA ASN A 330 12.86 -20.78 14.58
C ASN A 330 13.23 -22.15 14.01
N LEU A 331 12.23 -22.94 13.61
CA LEU A 331 12.46 -24.24 12.94
C LEU A 331 13.23 -24.07 11.62
N LEU A 332 12.88 -23.07 10.81
CA LEU A 332 13.61 -22.75 9.58
C LEU A 332 15.07 -22.35 9.88
N LYS A 333 15.32 -21.53 10.89
CA LYS A 333 16.69 -21.16 11.32
C LYS A 333 17.51 -22.38 11.76
N GLN A 334 16.87 -23.41 12.28
CA GLN A 334 17.49 -24.66 12.71
C GLN A 334 17.66 -25.66 11.55
N GLY A 335 17.20 -25.33 10.34
CA GLY A 335 17.27 -26.21 9.17
C GLY A 335 16.26 -27.37 9.21
N ASP A 336 15.15 -27.21 9.94
CA ASP A 336 14.12 -28.25 10.03
C ASP A 336 13.49 -28.54 8.66
N ARG A 337 13.60 -29.80 8.22
CA ARG A 337 13.16 -30.22 6.89
C ARG A 337 11.64 -30.07 6.71
N GLN A 338 10.84 -30.34 7.75
CA GLN A 338 9.38 -30.24 7.66
C GLN A 338 8.94 -28.78 7.53
N ALA A 339 9.59 -27.87 8.26
CA ALA A 339 9.34 -26.44 8.16
C ALA A 339 9.68 -25.90 6.76
N HIS A 340 10.82 -26.31 6.19
CA HIS A 340 11.17 -25.96 4.81
C HIS A 340 10.13 -26.46 3.80
N GLU A 341 9.66 -27.71 3.95
CA GLU A 341 8.62 -28.26 3.07
C GLU A 341 7.25 -27.58 3.22
N ALA A 342 6.87 -27.22 4.45
CA ALA A 342 5.61 -26.51 4.73
C ALA A 342 5.62 -25.12 4.08
N VAL A 343 6.73 -24.40 4.19
CA VAL A 343 6.91 -23.11 3.49
C VAL A 343 6.91 -23.29 1.97
N ALA A 344 7.55 -24.34 1.45
CA ALA A 344 7.53 -24.62 0.01
C ALA A 344 6.10 -24.89 -0.50
N ARG A 345 5.28 -25.64 0.27
CA ARG A 345 3.85 -25.84 -0.02
C ARG A 345 3.09 -24.52 -0.01
N ALA A 346 3.33 -23.65 0.98
CA ALA A 346 2.73 -22.32 1.03
C ALA A 346 3.09 -21.48 -0.21
N GLY A 347 4.35 -21.53 -0.66
CA GLY A 347 4.81 -20.85 -1.86
C GLY A 347 4.06 -21.29 -3.13
N ARG A 348 3.87 -22.60 -3.33
CA ARG A 348 3.07 -23.12 -4.45
C ARG A 348 1.60 -22.70 -4.36
N ARG A 349 1.00 -22.72 -3.17
CA ARG A 349 -0.39 -22.25 -2.96
C ARG A 349 -0.53 -20.77 -3.34
N ILE A 350 0.43 -19.94 -2.94
CA ILE A 350 0.48 -18.51 -3.29
C ILE A 350 0.67 -18.33 -4.80
N GLY A 351 1.64 -19.01 -5.41
CA GLY A 351 1.90 -18.95 -6.85
C GLY A 351 0.67 -19.33 -7.70
N THR A 352 -0.13 -20.28 -7.22
CA THR A 352 -1.39 -20.68 -7.85
C THR A 352 -2.39 -19.53 -7.92
N VAL A 353 -2.64 -18.85 -6.81
CA VAL A 353 -3.58 -17.72 -6.76
C VAL A 353 -3.00 -16.49 -7.47
N LEU A 354 -1.69 -16.28 -7.34
CA LEU A 354 -0.98 -15.18 -7.99
C LEU A 354 -1.06 -15.26 -9.52
N ALA A 355 -1.03 -16.47 -10.11
CA ALA A 355 -1.20 -16.63 -11.55
C ALA A 355 -2.53 -16.03 -12.04
N SER A 356 -3.64 -16.31 -11.35
CA SER A 356 -4.95 -15.73 -11.67
C SER A 356 -4.96 -14.21 -11.47
N TYR A 357 -4.32 -13.72 -10.41
CA TYR A 357 -4.20 -12.28 -10.15
C TYR A 357 -3.44 -11.57 -11.28
N LEU A 358 -2.27 -12.06 -11.67
CA LEU A 358 -1.42 -11.44 -12.69
C LEU A 358 -1.96 -11.59 -14.12
N ASN A 359 -2.86 -12.55 -14.36
CA ASN A 359 -3.61 -12.62 -15.61
C ASN A 359 -4.64 -11.46 -15.72
N MET A 360 -5.09 -10.90 -14.59
CA MET A 360 -6.02 -9.76 -14.55
C MET A 360 -5.30 -8.42 -14.40
N PHE A 361 -4.35 -8.34 -13.46
CA PHE A 361 -3.57 -7.14 -13.12
C PHE A 361 -2.10 -7.43 -13.38
N HIS A 362 -1.72 -7.40 -14.65
CA HIS A 362 -0.35 -7.66 -15.04
C HIS A 362 0.60 -6.59 -14.48
N VAL A 363 1.59 -7.02 -13.71
CA VAL A 363 2.67 -6.17 -13.19
C VAL A 363 4.03 -6.83 -13.45
N PRO A 364 5.09 -6.04 -13.71
CA PRO A 364 6.42 -6.58 -14.00
C PRO A 364 7.12 -7.17 -12.78
N LYS A 365 6.68 -6.80 -11.55
CA LYS A 365 7.32 -7.21 -10.31
C LYS A 365 6.32 -7.45 -9.19
N VAL A 366 6.57 -8.50 -8.41
CA VAL A 366 5.91 -8.80 -7.14
C VAL A 366 6.95 -8.74 -6.04
N ILE A 367 6.70 -7.88 -5.06
CA ILE A 367 7.56 -7.70 -3.88
C ILE A 367 6.90 -8.44 -2.72
N VAL A 368 7.61 -9.39 -2.14
CA VAL A 368 7.12 -10.17 -1.01
C VAL A 368 7.72 -9.59 0.28
N ALA A 369 6.86 -9.19 1.20
CA ALA A 369 7.23 -8.67 2.51
C ALA A 369 6.81 -9.65 3.62
N GLY A 370 7.41 -9.48 4.80
CA GLY A 370 7.13 -10.31 5.98
C GLY A 370 8.27 -11.29 6.29
N PRO A 371 8.16 -12.00 7.43
CA PRO A 371 9.26 -12.77 7.99
C PRO A 371 9.74 -13.96 7.13
N LEU A 372 8.95 -14.38 6.14
CA LEU A 372 9.30 -15.48 5.22
C LEU A 372 9.92 -15.01 3.89
N ALA A 373 10.14 -13.70 3.72
CA ALA A 373 10.61 -13.12 2.46
C ALA A 373 12.13 -13.24 2.21
N GLY A 374 12.89 -13.82 3.14
CA GLY A 374 14.35 -13.95 3.02
C GLY A 374 14.79 -14.98 1.97
N GLU A 375 15.93 -14.74 1.30
CA GLU A 375 16.43 -15.59 0.21
C GLU A 375 16.80 -17.02 0.65
N SER A 376 17.15 -17.22 1.92
CA SER A 376 17.46 -18.54 2.48
C SER A 376 16.22 -19.41 2.72
N ILE A 377 15.02 -18.85 2.51
CA ILE A 377 13.74 -19.51 2.72
C ILE A 377 13.17 -19.86 1.32
N PRO A 378 12.67 -21.08 1.09
CA PRO A 378 12.27 -21.54 -0.25
C PRO A 378 11.03 -20.84 -0.83
N LEU A 379 10.42 -19.92 -0.09
CA LEU A 379 9.13 -19.32 -0.41
C LEU A 379 9.12 -18.61 -1.77
N LEU A 380 10.07 -17.71 -2.01
CA LEU A 380 10.08 -16.89 -3.24
C LEU A 380 10.32 -17.74 -4.49
N GLU A 381 11.20 -18.75 -4.37
CA GLU A 381 11.47 -19.69 -5.46
C GLU A 381 10.24 -20.53 -5.80
N GLU A 382 9.54 -21.04 -4.79
CA GLU A 382 8.34 -21.85 -5.02
C GLU A 382 7.16 -21.02 -5.55
N ILE A 383 7.01 -19.76 -5.13
CA ILE A 383 6.06 -18.82 -5.73
C ILE A 383 6.36 -18.63 -7.22
N ARG A 384 7.63 -18.33 -7.55
CA ARG A 384 8.07 -18.08 -8.93
C ARG A 384 7.87 -19.30 -9.81
N ARG A 385 8.29 -20.47 -9.35
CA ARG A 385 8.18 -21.74 -10.07
C ARG A 385 6.72 -22.06 -10.40
N GLU A 386 5.84 -22.00 -9.40
CA GLU A 386 4.42 -22.29 -9.61
C GLU A 386 3.74 -21.22 -10.50
N LEU A 387 4.07 -19.94 -10.30
CA LEU A 387 3.54 -18.86 -11.13
C LEU A 387 3.88 -19.07 -12.61
N TYR A 388 5.13 -19.40 -12.91
CA TYR A 388 5.57 -19.60 -14.30
C TYR A 388 4.98 -20.86 -14.94
N ASP A 389 4.68 -21.89 -14.15
CA ASP A 389 3.97 -23.08 -14.64
C ASP A 389 2.52 -22.75 -15.02
N ARG A 390 1.86 -21.90 -14.23
CA ARG A 390 0.42 -21.59 -14.38
C ARG A 390 0.09 -20.37 -15.22
N SER A 391 1.02 -19.43 -15.40
CA SER A 391 0.82 -18.22 -16.19
C SER A 391 1.87 -18.13 -17.30
N PRO A 392 1.52 -18.55 -18.53
CA PRO A 392 2.37 -18.36 -19.70
C PRO A 392 2.74 -16.88 -19.92
N LEU A 393 1.83 -15.95 -19.57
CA LEU A 393 2.08 -14.52 -19.62
C LEU A 393 3.19 -14.13 -18.64
N ALA A 394 3.06 -14.48 -17.36
CA ALA A 394 4.07 -14.13 -16.36
C ALA A 394 5.45 -14.72 -16.70
N LYS A 395 5.48 -15.94 -17.23
CA LYS A 395 6.71 -16.60 -17.71
C LYS A 395 7.33 -15.87 -18.91
N ARG A 396 6.51 -15.48 -19.90
CA ARG A 396 6.98 -14.78 -21.11
C ARG A 396 7.58 -13.41 -20.77
N GLU A 397 6.87 -12.65 -19.93
CA GLU A 397 7.29 -11.30 -19.50
C GLU A 397 8.35 -11.34 -18.39
N ARG A 398 8.70 -12.53 -17.88
CA ARG A 398 9.69 -12.75 -16.83
C ARG A 398 9.39 -11.94 -15.56
N VAL A 399 8.14 -12.00 -15.10
CA VAL A 399 7.70 -11.28 -13.89
C VAL A 399 8.61 -11.63 -12.71
N GLU A 400 9.25 -10.62 -12.14
CA GLU A 400 10.19 -10.80 -11.04
C GLU A 400 9.44 -11.01 -9.72
N ILE A 401 9.89 -11.98 -8.92
CA ILE A 401 9.46 -12.17 -7.53
C ILE A 401 10.67 -11.89 -6.65
N VAL A 402 10.59 -10.88 -5.79
CA VAL A 402 11.71 -10.45 -4.93
C VAL A 402 11.27 -10.25 -3.49
N GLY A 403 12.19 -10.39 -2.53
CA GLY A 403 11.94 -10.04 -1.14
C GLY A 403 12.05 -8.53 -0.92
N SER A 404 11.28 -8.01 0.03
CA SER A 404 11.43 -6.64 0.52
C SER A 404 12.74 -6.47 1.29
N GLU A 405 13.46 -5.40 1.01
CA GLU A 405 14.69 -5.01 1.73
C GLU A 405 14.41 -4.12 2.96
N LEU A 406 13.16 -3.66 3.15
CA LEU A 406 12.78 -2.78 4.26
C LEU A 406 12.64 -3.52 5.61
N GLY A 407 12.75 -4.85 5.59
CA GLY A 407 12.85 -5.70 6.78
C GLY A 407 11.65 -5.60 7.71
N GLU A 408 11.89 -5.83 9.00
CA GLU A 408 10.85 -5.88 10.05
C GLU A 408 10.14 -4.53 10.26
N ASN A 409 10.81 -3.42 9.91
CA ASN A 409 10.28 -2.07 10.11
C ASN A 409 9.33 -1.60 9.00
N ILE A 410 9.11 -2.40 7.94
CA ILE A 410 8.27 -2.00 6.79
C ILE A 410 6.89 -1.47 7.20
N GLY A 411 6.31 -1.97 8.29
CA GLY A 411 5.04 -1.46 8.82
C GLY A 411 5.11 -0.01 9.31
N LEU A 412 6.16 0.34 10.07
CA LEU A 412 6.41 1.70 10.53
C LEU A 412 6.82 2.62 9.37
N VAL A 413 7.71 2.14 8.50
CA VAL A 413 8.10 2.87 7.28
C VAL A 413 6.87 3.15 6.43
N GLY A 414 5.96 2.17 6.30
CA GLY A 414 4.70 2.30 5.56
C GLY A 414 3.79 3.36 6.14
N ALA A 415 3.52 3.31 7.44
CA ALA A 415 2.71 4.30 8.11
C ALA A 415 3.29 5.72 7.92
N ALA A 416 4.60 5.92 8.08
CA ALA A 416 5.23 7.20 7.78
C ALA A 416 5.14 7.59 6.29
N ALA A 417 5.37 6.64 5.38
CA ALA A 417 5.26 6.85 3.95
C ALA A 417 3.86 7.37 3.58
N LEU A 418 2.80 6.88 4.21
CA LEU A 418 1.44 7.39 4.01
C LEU A 418 1.33 8.88 4.38
N ALA A 419 1.83 9.28 5.54
CA ALA A 419 1.80 10.67 5.98
C ALA A 419 2.62 11.58 5.05
N LEU A 420 3.87 11.19 4.78
CA LEU A 420 4.80 11.95 3.94
C LEU A 420 4.31 12.03 2.49
N TRP A 421 3.73 10.95 1.95
CA TRP A 421 3.14 10.94 0.61
C TRP A 421 2.02 11.97 0.49
N ASN A 422 1.10 11.99 1.45
CA ASN A 422 -0.02 12.93 1.42
C ASN A 422 0.42 14.38 1.63
N GLU A 423 1.32 14.64 2.59
CA GLU A 423 1.76 16.01 2.87
C GLU A 423 2.65 16.60 1.78
N ILE A 424 3.61 15.84 1.26
CA ILE A 424 4.68 16.38 0.42
C ILE A 424 4.40 16.14 -1.06
N PHE A 425 3.95 14.92 -1.40
CA PHE A 425 3.87 14.46 -2.78
C PHE A 425 2.44 14.50 -3.33
N GLU A 426 1.43 14.56 -2.45
CA GLU A 426 0.03 14.63 -2.82
C GLU A 426 -0.72 15.92 -2.46
N HIS A 427 -0.23 16.71 -1.51
CA HIS A 427 -0.84 17.88 -0.88
C HIS A 427 -2.26 18.16 -1.39
N ARG A 428 -3.22 17.37 -0.90
CA ARG A 428 -4.64 17.66 -0.97
C ARG A 428 -4.84 18.75 0.09
N ARG A 429 -4.78 20.03 -0.27
CA ARG A 429 -5.27 21.04 0.66
C ARG A 429 -6.75 20.76 0.88
N SER A 430 -7.08 20.26 2.06
CA SER A 430 -8.37 20.48 2.70
C SER A 430 -8.59 22.00 2.66
N GLY A 431 -9.65 22.42 1.97
CA GLY A 431 -10.09 23.82 1.97
C GLY A 431 -10.48 24.27 3.36
#